data_AF-A0A1G2Z5T5-F1
#
_entry.id   AF-A0A1G2Z5T5-F1
#
_cell.length_a   1.000
_cell.length_b   1.000
_cell.length_c   1.000
_cell.angle_alpha   90.00
_cell.angle_beta   90.00
_cell.angle_gamma   90.00
#
_symmetry.space_group_name_H-M   'P 1'
#
loop_
_entity.id
_entity.type
_entity.pdbx_description
1 polymer ?
#
loop_
_entity_poly.entity_id
_entity_poly.type
_entity_poly.pdbx_seq_one_letter_code
_entity_poly.pdbx_strand_id
1 'polypeptide(L)'
;MESKIDYRDPKWVASRLGLDKNTVYRLLQDGNLPAIQIGRKWLISESRLAEYLAEEERLQTVLRRMVPLPAAHRVEEQARAEAASYRHAYIGQEHLLLALTTVETRAKDALAELQADETTVRSLFESQVAEGDKAPRAKPELTPRARKAICLAAEEAHRAGRVSYGPEHLLAGLLRTKEGMGFQMLASLGIDLDAVRAKMTPKQPRIC
;
A
#
# COMPACT_ATOMS: atom_id res chain seq x y z
N MET A 1 29.68 -29.65 -5.11
CA MET A 1 28.53 -28.87 -4.61
C MET A 1 28.98 -27.42 -4.52
N GLU A 2 28.91 -26.69 -5.63
CA GLU A 2 29.23 -25.26 -5.61
C GLU A 2 28.07 -24.53 -4.96
N SER A 3 28.33 -23.95 -3.78
CA SER A 3 27.46 -22.94 -3.18
C SER A 3 27.44 -21.74 -4.13
N LYS A 4 26.51 -21.76 -5.09
CA LYS A 4 26.25 -20.63 -5.96
C LYS A 4 25.77 -19.49 -5.05
N ILE A 5 26.58 -18.45 -4.94
CA ILE A 5 26.23 -17.23 -4.20
C ILE A 5 24.80 -16.83 -4.62
N ASP A 6 23.86 -16.73 -3.69
CA ASP A 6 22.44 -16.43 -3.97
C ASP A 6 22.22 -14.95 -4.38
N TYR A 7 23.22 -14.10 -4.13
CA TYR A 7 23.13 -12.67 -4.43
C TYR A 7 23.50 -12.33 -5.87
N ARG A 8 22.74 -11.40 -6.43
CA ARG A 8 22.84 -10.88 -7.80
C ARG A 8 22.93 -9.37 -7.77
N ASP A 9 23.58 -8.80 -8.78
CA ASP A 9 23.66 -7.35 -8.95
C ASP A 9 22.42 -6.81 -9.70
N PRO A 10 22.15 -5.49 -9.65
CA PRO A 10 20.98 -4.89 -10.32
C PRO A 10 20.91 -5.13 -11.83
N LYS A 11 22.03 -5.37 -12.52
CA LYS A 11 22.01 -5.65 -13.97
C LYS A 11 21.39 -7.02 -14.25
N TRP A 12 21.65 -8.02 -13.40
CA TRP A 12 21.02 -9.33 -13.52
C TRP A 12 19.49 -9.21 -13.37
N VAL A 13 19.02 -8.43 -12.40
CA VAL A 13 17.58 -8.17 -12.20
C VAL A 13 16.97 -7.47 -13.41
N ALA A 14 17.66 -6.47 -13.97
CA ALA A 14 17.23 -5.79 -15.18
C ALA A 14 17.01 -6.78 -16.35
N SER A 15 17.98 -7.67 -16.59
CA SER A 15 17.85 -8.72 -17.60
C SER A 15 16.75 -9.73 -17.29
N ARG A 16 16.59 -10.13 -16.02
CA ARG A 16 15.59 -11.10 -15.58
C ARG A 16 14.16 -10.58 -15.72
N LEU A 17 13.95 -9.30 -15.44
CA LEU A 17 12.63 -8.64 -15.49
C LEU A 17 12.35 -7.96 -16.84
N GLY A 18 13.32 -7.92 -17.76
CA GLY A 18 13.20 -7.18 -19.01
C GLY A 18 13.09 -5.66 -18.81
N LEU A 19 13.64 -5.13 -17.71
CA LEU A 19 13.59 -3.71 -17.35
C LEU A 19 14.90 -2.99 -17.70
N ASP A 20 14.84 -1.68 -17.89
CA ASP A 20 16.05 -0.88 -18.00
C ASP A 20 16.76 -0.75 -16.63
N LYS A 21 18.09 -0.61 -16.66
CA LYS A 21 18.91 -0.56 -15.44
C LYS A 21 18.56 0.62 -14.53
N ASN A 22 18.23 1.78 -15.10
CA ASN A 22 17.92 2.97 -14.31
C ASN A 22 16.61 2.78 -13.56
N THR A 23 15.63 2.11 -14.16
CA THR A 23 14.39 1.74 -13.47
C THR A 23 14.66 0.76 -12.34
N VAL A 24 15.52 -0.24 -12.51
CA VAL A 24 15.88 -1.14 -11.38
C VAL A 24 16.54 -0.38 -10.24
N TYR A 25 17.49 0.52 -10.51
CA TYR A 25 18.12 1.33 -9.45
C TYR A 25 17.11 2.25 -8.75
N ARG A 26 16.17 2.84 -9.49
CA ARG A 26 15.09 3.64 -8.91
C ARG A 26 14.23 2.79 -7.97
N LEU A 27 13.78 1.62 -8.43
CA LEU A 27 13.00 0.69 -7.60
C LEU A 27 13.76 0.23 -6.34
N LEU A 28 15.08 0.06 -6.42
CA LEU A 28 15.91 -0.27 -5.26
C LEU A 28 16.00 0.89 -4.27
N GLN A 29 16.21 2.11 -4.76
CA GLN A 29 16.24 3.33 -3.94
C GLN A 29 14.90 3.58 -3.25
N ASP A 30 13.80 3.33 -3.96
CA ASP A 30 12.44 3.50 -3.46
C ASP A 30 12.01 2.35 -2.52
N GLY A 31 12.84 1.32 -2.34
CA GLY A 31 12.52 0.14 -1.53
C GLY A 31 11.45 -0.78 -2.13
N ASN A 32 11.20 -0.66 -3.44
CA ASN A 32 10.21 -1.43 -4.20
C ASN A 32 10.78 -2.74 -4.78
N LEU A 33 12.04 -3.08 -4.48
CA LEU A 33 12.63 -4.38 -4.78
C LEU A 33 13.34 -4.93 -3.53
N PRO A 34 13.26 -6.25 -3.27
CA PRO A 34 13.92 -6.86 -2.12
C PRO A 34 15.43 -6.88 -2.31
N ALA A 35 16.12 -5.94 -1.67
CA ALA A 35 17.57 -5.85 -1.76
C ALA A 35 18.21 -5.43 -0.44
N ILE A 36 19.50 -5.75 -0.32
CA ILE A 36 20.37 -5.32 0.77
C ILE A 36 21.43 -4.41 0.17
N GLN A 37 21.62 -3.23 0.76
CA GLN A 37 22.71 -2.34 0.39
C GLN A 37 23.92 -2.62 1.30
N ILE A 38 25.03 -3.07 0.71
CA ILE A 38 26.31 -3.27 1.41
C ILE A 38 27.32 -2.27 0.86
N GLY A 39 27.62 -1.24 1.65
CA GLY A 39 28.40 -0.10 1.20
C GLY A 39 27.72 0.61 0.03
N ARG A 40 28.38 0.68 -1.13
CA ARG A 40 27.82 1.26 -2.36
C ARG A 40 27.14 0.24 -3.27
N LYS A 41 27.12 -1.05 -2.90
CA LYS A 41 26.61 -2.13 -3.74
C LYS A 41 25.22 -2.55 -3.29
N TRP A 42 24.32 -2.68 -4.26
CA TRP A 42 23.04 -3.35 -4.07
C TRP A 42 23.20 -4.84 -4.35
N LEU A 43 22.70 -5.67 -3.44
CA LEU A 43 22.68 -7.13 -3.55
C LEU A 43 21.25 -7.62 -3.46
N ILE A 44 20.83 -8.39 -4.45
CA ILE A 44 19.47 -8.94 -4.55
C ILE A 44 19.59 -10.46 -4.47
N SER A 45 18.97 -11.06 -3.46
CA SER A 45 18.90 -12.52 -3.37
C SER A 45 17.97 -13.06 -4.45
N GLU A 46 18.41 -14.04 -5.22
CA GLU A 46 17.62 -14.66 -6.28
C GLU A 46 16.39 -15.38 -5.71
N SER A 47 16.56 -16.12 -4.61
CA SER A 47 15.45 -16.75 -3.89
C SER A 47 14.42 -15.72 -3.40
N ARG A 48 14.87 -14.64 -2.74
CA ARG A 48 13.99 -13.58 -2.23
C ARG A 48 13.30 -12.79 -3.35
N LEU A 49 13.97 -12.56 -4.47
CA LEU A 49 13.35 -11.92 -5.63
C LEU A 49 12.27 -12.83 -6.24
N ALA A 50 12.52 -14.13 -6.35
CA ALA A 50 11.54 -15.09 -6.86
C ALA A 50 10.30 -15.14 -5.95
N GLU A 51 10.47 -15.19 -4.63
CA GLU A 51 9.38 -15.11 -3.66
C GLU A 51 8.57 -13.81 -3.83
N TYR A 52 9.26 -12.67 -3.96
CA TYR A 52 8.63 -11.38 -4.17
C TYR A 52 7.80 -11.32 -5.46
N LEU A 53 8.33 -11.82 -6.58
CA LEU A 53 7.61 -11.86 -7.86
C LEU A 53 6.41 -12.80 -7.82
N ALA A 54 6.56 -13.97 -7.19
CA ALA A 54 5.47 -14.91 -7.01
C ALA A 54 4.35 -14.31 -6.14
N GLU A 55 4.72 -13.54 -5.11
CA GLU A 55 3.75 -12.80 -4.31
C GLU A 55 3.03 -11.73 -5.15
N GLU A 56 3.75 -10.90 -5.92
CA GLU A 56 3.13 -9.91 -6.83
C GLU A 56 2.16 -10.56 -7.83
N GLU A 57 2.48 -11.74 -8.38
CA GLU A 57 1.59 -12.48 -9.27
C GLU A 57 0.32 -12.98 -8.56
N ARG A 58 0.45 -13.49 -7.34
CA ARG A 58 -0.70 -13.88 -6.50
C ARG A 58 -1.59 -12.69 -6.19
N LEU A 59 -0.99 -11.58 -5.79
CA LEU A 59 -1.66 -10.31 -5.51
C LEU A 59 -2.47 -9.85 -6.74
N GLN A 60 -1.87 -9.88 -7.93
CA GLN A 60 -2.59 -9.57 -9.18
C GLN A 60 -3.74 -10.54 -9.47
N THR A 61 -3.58 -11.82 -9.15
CA THR A 61 -4.62 -12.83 -9.40
C THR A 61 -5.87 -12.59 -8.55
N VAL A 62 -5.70 -12.23 -7.28
CA VAL A 62 -6.82 -11.89 -6.38
C VAL A 62 -7.54 -10.64 -6.87
N LEU A 63 -6.79 -9.57 -7.17
CA LEU A 63 -7.37 -8.30 -7.62
C LEU A 63 -8.17 -8.45 -8.92
N ARG A 64 -7.73 -9.30 -9.85
CA ARG A 64 -8.47 -9.53 -11.11
C ARG A 64 -9.86 -10.14 -10.92
N ARG A 65 -10.12 -10.80 -9.79
CA ARG A 65 -11.39 -11.47 -9.50
C ARG A 65 -12.36 -10.61 -8.69
N MET A 66 -11.90 -9.48 -8.18
CA MET A 66 -12.62 -8.64 -7.24
C MET A 66 -12.90 -7.27 -7.87
N VAL A 67 -14.08 -6.73 -7.65
CA VAL A 67 -14.49 -5.45 -8.24
C VAL A 67 -14.44 -4.34 -7.18
N PRO A 68 -13.72 -3.22 -7.38
CA PRO A 68 -13.82 -2.08 -6.48
C PRO A 68 -15.22 -1.47 -6.53
N LEU A 69 -15.81 -1.18 -5.37
CA LEU A 69 -17.01 -0.35 -5.29
C LEU A 69 -16.69 1.08 -5.76
N PRO A 70 -17.69 1.86 -6.26
CA PRO A 70 -17.46 3.24 -6.68
C PRO A 70 -16.79 4.11 -5.62
N ALA A 71 -17.12 3.89 -4.34
CA ALA A 71 -16.47 4.58 -3.23
C ALA A 71 -14.99 4.19 -3.06
N ALA A 72 -14.63 2.92 -3.25
CA ALA A 72 -13.23 2.48 -3.22
C ALA A 72 -12.44 3.07 -4.40
N HIS A 73 -13.01 3.08 -5.60
CA HIS A 73 -12.40 3.71 -6.77
C HIS A 73 -12.14 5.22 -6.56
N ARG A 74 -13.07 5.93 -5.90
CA ARG A 74 -12.86 7.34 -5.52
C ARG A 74 -11.69 7.52 -4.55
N VAL A 75 -11.52 6.61 -3.58
CA VAL A 75 -10.37 6.63 -2.66
C VAL A 75 -9.07 6.41 -3.42
N GLU A 76 -9.02 5.45 -4.34
CA GLU A 76 -7.81 5.17 -5.15
C GLU A 76 -7.45 6.37 -6.06
N GLU A 77 -8.42 7.03 -6.68
CA GLU A 77 -8.17 8.24 -7.48
C GLU A 77 -7.80 9.45 -6.61
N GLN A 78 -8.37 9.59 -5.40
CA GLN A 78 -7.95 10.62 -4.45
C GLN A 78 -6.51 10.40 -3.98
N ALA A 79 -6.12 9.15 -3.65
CA ALA A 79 -4.75 8.83 -3.24
C ALA A 79 -3.74 9.19 -4.34
N ARG A 80 -4.14 9.04 -5.60
CA ARG A 80 -3.35 9.46 -6.74
C ARG A 80 -3.24 10.98 -6.88
N ALA A 81 -4.34 11.70 -6.64
CA ALA A 81 -4.34 13.16 -6.64
C ALA A 81 -3.42 13.72 -5.54
N GLU A 82 -3.45 13.12 -4.34
CA GLU A 82 -2.53 13.46 -3.24
C GLU A 82 -1.07 13.14 -3.61
N ALA A 83 -0.78 11.96 -4.15
CA ALA A 83 0.59 11.66 -4.60
C ALA A 83 1.10 12.68 -5.63
N ALA A 84 0.23 13.11 -6.56
CA ALA A 84 0.57 14.14 -7.53
C ALA A 84 0.78 15.52 -6.90
N SER A 85 -0.04 15.92 -5.92
CA SER A 85 0.07 17.23 -5.24
C SER A 85 1.37 17.35 -4.46
N TYR A 86 1.81 16.29 -3.80
CA TYR A 86 3.10 16.22 -3.10
C TYR A 86 4.29 15.89 -4.03
N ARG A 87 4.08 15.87 -5.36
CA ARG A 87 5.10 15.57 -6.38
C ARG A 87 5.75 14.18 -6.22
N HIS A 88 5.02 13.22 -5.68
CA HIS A 88 5.46 11.83 -5.55
C HIS A 88 5.18 11.03 -6.81
N ALA A 89 6.19 10.29 -7.27
CA ALA A 89 6.07 9.43 -8.46
C ALA A 89 5.26 8.15 -8.22
N TYR A 90 5.00 7.80 -6.96
CA TYR A 90 4.33 6.57 -6.57
C TYR A 90 3.26 6.84 -5.51
N ILE A 91 2.22 6.01 -5.55
CA ILE A 91 1.15 5.97 -4.56
C ILE A 91 1.52 4.93 -3.51
N GLY A 92 1.99 5.38 -2.35
CA GLY A 92 2.24 4.54 -1.19
C GLY A 92 0.99 4.34 -0.30
N GLN A 93 1.19 3.67 0.82
CA GLN A 93 0.12 3.36 1.78
C GLN A 93 -0.35 4.62 2.52
N GLU A 94 0.56 5.55 2.76
CA GLU A 94 0.34 6.86 3.36
C GLU A 94 -0.62 7.72 2.52
N HIS A 95 -0.51 7.64 1.19
CA HIS A 95 -1.43 8.31 0.27
C HIS A 95 -2.83 7.68 0.29
N LEU A 96 -2.91 6.35 0.37
CA LEU A 96 -4.18 5.64 0.54
C LEU A 96 -4.86 5.99 1.86
N LEU A 97 -4.08 6.07 2.94
CA LEU A 97 -4.59 6.47 4.26
C LEU A 97 -5.10 7.91 4.25
N LEU A 98 -4.33 8.85 3.69
CA LEU A 98 -4.76 10.24 3.55
C LEU A 98 -6.07 10.33 2.75
N ALA A 99 -6.17 9.63 1.62
CA ALA A 99 -7.38 9.58 0.82
C ALA A 99 -8.59 8.99 1.56
N LEU A 100 -8.39 7.98 2.42
CA LEU A 100 -9.46 7.43 3.26
C LEU A 100 -10.00 8.45 4.28
N THR A 101 -9.17 9.41 4.71
CA THR A 101 -9.61 10.51 5.58
C THR A 101 -10.25 11.68 4.82
N THR A 102 -9.95 11.82 3.52
CA THR A 102 -10.50 12.91 2.70
C THR A 102 -11.86 12.54 2.10
N VAL A 103 -12.02 11.34 1.53
CA VAL A 103 -13.24 10.95 0.81
C VAL A 103 -14.37 10.60 1.78
N GLU A 104 -15.53 11.23 1.59
CA GLU A 104 -16.76 10.98 2.38
C GLU A 104 -17.22 9.52 2.26
N THR A 105 -16.92 8.73 3.29
CA THR A 105 -17.16 7.29 3.36
C THR A 105 -17.33 6.85 4.82
N ARG A 106 -17.90 5.65 5.04
CA ARG A 106 -17.93 5.06 6.39
C ARG A 106 -16.53 4.84 6.98
N ALA A 107 -15.51 4.67 6.15
CA ALA A 107 -14.13 4.56 6.61
C ALA A 107 -13.61 5.88 7.21
N LYS A 108 -13.94 7.02 6.59
CA LYS A 108 -13.66 8.36 7.13
C LYS A 108 -14.34 8.55 8.48
N ASP A 109 -15.63 8.23 8.57
CA ASP A 109 -16.37 8.32 9.84
C ASP A 109 -15.75 7.44 10.93
N ALA A 110 -15.39 6.20 10.59
CA ALA A 110 -14.77 5.27 11.53
C ALA A 110 -13.41 5.77 12.02
N LEU A 111 -12.60 6.35 11.14
CA LEU A 111 -11.32 6.96 11.51
C LEU A 111 -11.50 8.19 12.41
N ALA A 112 -12.45 9.07 12.09
CA ALA A 112 -12.78 10.22 12.93
C ALA A 112 -13.30 9.79 14.33
N GLU A 113 -14.15 8.76 14.39
CA GLU A 113 -14.59 8.16 15.66
C GLU A 113 -13.46 7.52 16.49
N LEU A 114 -12.32 7.23 15.85
CA LEU A 114 -11.09 6.71 16.47
C LEU A 114 -10.03 7.81 16.64
N GLN A 115 -10.41 9.09 16.56
CA GLN A 115 -9.52 10.24 16.71
C GLN A 115 -8.41 10.34 15.63
N ALA A 116 -8.59 9.66 14.50
CA ALA A 116 -7.74 9.78 13.31
C ALA A 116 -8.45 10.56 12.20
N ASP A 117 -8.79 11.82 12.48
CA ASP A 117 -9.36 12.70 11.46
C ASP A 117 -8.31 13.12 10.40
N GLU A 118 -8.79 13.78 9.34
CA GLU A 118 -7.93 14.24 8.24
C GLU A 118 -6.81 15.16 8.73
N THR A 119 -7.09 16.06 9.68
CA THR A 119 -6.10 17.00 10.20
C THR A 119 -4.96 16.26 10.92
N THR A 120 -5.31 15.29 11.76
CA THR A 120 -4.35 14.48 12.52
C THR A 120 -3.49 13.62 11.58
N VAL A 121 -4.13 12.93 10.64
CA VAL A 121 -3.43 12.07 9.67
C VAL A 121 -2.56 12.89 8.73
N ARG A 122 -3.02 14.05 8.26
CA ARG A 122 -2.23 14.96 7.41
C ARG A 122 -1.02 15.51 8.15
N SER A 123 -1.16 15.90 9.41
CA SER A 123 -0.02 16.34 10.23
C SER A 123 1.03 15.24 10.40
N LEU A 124 0.60 14.00 10.67
CA LEU A 124 1.52 12.86 10.73
C LEU A 124 2.21 12.59 9.39
N PHE A 125 1.46 12.67 8.29
CA PHE A 125 1.99 12.50 6.94
C PHE A 125 3.10 13.52 6.68
N GLU A 126 2.85 14.81 6.90
CA GLU A 126 3.79 15.88 6.64
C GLU A 126 5.04 15.81 7.54
N SER A 127 4.90 15.24 8.74
CA SER A 127 6.06 15.01 9.63
C SER A 127 6.98 13.86 9.18
N GLN A 128 6.48 12.93 8.37
CA GLN A 128 7.20 11.69 7.99
C GLN A 128 7.54 11.64 6.50
N VAL A 129 6.81 12.36 5.66
CA VAL A 129 6.92 12.35 4.20
C VAL A 129 7.45 13.69 3.72
N ALA A 130 8.67 13.67 3.17
CA ALA A 130 9.23 14.83 2.50
C ALA A 130 8.55 15.06 1.15
N GLU A 131 8.41 16.32 0.74
CA GLU A 131 7.89 16.67 -0.58
C GLU A 131 8.81 16.14 -1.70
N GLY A 132 8.24 15.70 -2.81
CA GLY A 132 9.01 15.21 -3.95
C GLY A 132 9.85 16.31 -4.62
N ASP A 133 11.08 15.96 -5.01
CA ASP A 133 12.03 16.89 -5.66
C ASP A 133 11.55 17.40 -7.03
N LYS A 134 10.74 16.61 -7.76
CA LYS A 134 10.26 16.94 -9.11
C LYS A 134 8.89 16.34 -9.36
N ALA A 135 8.03 17.09 -10.05
CA ALA A 135 6.74 16.59 -10.50
C ALA A 135 6.92 15.33 -11.37
N PRO A 136 6.13 14.27 -11.12
CA PRO A 136 6.24 13.04 -11.88
C PRO A 136 5.83 13.28 -13.34
N ARG A 137 6.60 12.71 -14.27
CA ARG A 137 6.35 12.83 -15.72
C ARG A 137 5.20 11.95 -16.21
N ALA A 138 4.73 11.02 -15.38
CA ALA A 138 3.70 10.04 -15.68
C ALA A 138 2.69 9.96 -14.53
N LYS A 139 1.54 9.35 -14.80
CA LYS A 139 0.50 9.08 -13.80
C LYS A 139 1.11 8.22 -12.67
N PRO A 140 1.06 8.64 -11.39
CA PRO A 140 1.69 7.88 -10.30
C PRO A 140 1.15 6.45 -10.22
N GLU A 141 2.02 5.47 -10.04
CA GLU A 141 1.66 4.06 -9.92
C GLU A 141 1.67 3.60 -8.45
N LEU A 142 0.89 2.58 -8.12
CA LEU A 142 0.90 1.98 -6.79
C LEU A 142 2.27 1.34 -6.50
N THR A 143 2.82 1.65 -5.32
CA THR A 143 3.94 0.88 -4.76
C THR A 143 3.52 -0.57 -4.52
N PRO A 144 4.46 -1.54 -4.49
CA PRO A 144 4.17 -2.93 -4.13
C PRO A 144 3.47 -3.05 -2.78
N ARG A 145 3.88 -2.25 -1.79
CA ARG A 145 3.26 -2.22 -0.45
C ARG A 145 1.83 -1.70 -0.46
N ALA A 146 1.53 -0.70 -1.27
CA ALA A 146 0.16 -0.19 -1.46
C ALA A 146 -0.70 -1.23 -2.20
N ARG A 147 -0.15 -1.86 -3.24
CA ARG A 147 -0.83 -2.94 -3.98
C ARG A 147 -1.17 -4.10 -3.05
N LYS A 148 -0.23 -4.51 -2.21
CA LYS A 148 -0.44 -5.53 -1.16
C LYS A 148 -1.58 -5.15 -0.21
N ALA A 149 -1.65 -3.89 0.24
CA ALA A 149 -2.76 -3.43 1.08
C ALA A 149 -4.12 -3.57 0.39
N ILE A 150 -4.23 -3.18 -0.89
CA ILE A 150 -5.47 -3.34 -1.66
C ILE A 150 -5.81 -4.83 -1.90
N CYS A 151 -4.81 -5.68 -2.09
CA CYS A 151 -5.06 -7.13 -2.19
C CYS A 151 -5.60 -7.70 -0.89
N LEU A 152 -5.02 -7.33 0.26
CA LEU A 152 -5.51 -7.75 1.57
C LEU A 152 -6.92 -7.21 1.84
N ALA A 153 -7.26 -6.03 1.32
CA ALA A 153 -8.62 -5.51 1.33
C ALA A 153 -9.58 -6.37 0.50
N ALA A 154 -9.17 -6.72 -0.73
CA ALA A 154 -9.93 -7.58 -1.62
C ALA A 154 -10.12 -8.99 -1.02
N GLU A 155 -9.10 -9.56 -0.39
CA GLU A 155 -9.20 -10.81 0.36
C GLU A 155 -10.15 -10.70 1.55
N GLU A 156 -10.14 -9.59 2.29
CA GLU A 156 -11.06 -9.38 3.41
C GLU A 156 -12.51 -9.42 2.92
N ALA A 157 -12.80 -8.70 1.84
CA ALA A 157 -14.11 -8.71 1.20
C ALA A 157 -14.49 -10.11 0.73
N HIS A 158 -13.55 -10.81 0.08
CA HIS A 158 -13.76 -12.17 -0.40
C HIS A 158 -14.06 -13.16 0.73
N ARG A 159 -13.32 -13.09 1.84
CA ARG A 159 -13.57 -13.89 3.05
C ARG A 159 -14.93 -13.60 3.69
N ALA A 160 -15.42 -12.38 3.54
CA ALA A 160 -16.78 -12.00 3.94
C ALA A 160 -17.86 -12.42 2.91
N GLY A 161 -17.51 -13.20 1.88
CA GLY A 161 -18.43 -13.66 0.84
C GLY A 161 -18.80 -12.59 -0.19
N ARG A 162 -18.06 -11.48 -0.26
CA ARG A 162 -18.31 -10.40 -1.22
C ARG A 162 -17.50 -10.60 -2.49
N VAL A 163 -18.06 -10.18 -3.62
CA VAL A 163 -17.38 -10.09 -4.94
C VAL A 163 -16.79 -8.70 -5.20
N SER A 164 -16.99 -7.77 -4.26
CA SER A 164 -16.55 -6.38 -4.37
C SER A 164 -15.97 -5.89 -3.05
N TYR A 165 -15.00 -4.97 -3.14
CA TYR A 165 -14.35 -4.35 -1.97
C TYR A 165 -14.64 -2.84 -1.90
N GLY A 166 -14.73 -2.33 -0.69
CA GLY A 166 -15.08 -0.94 -0.37
C GLY A 166 -13.99 -0.22 0.44
N PRO A 167 -14.17 1.08 0.74
CA PRO A 167 -13.26 1.84 1.61
C PRO A 167 -13.00 1.18 2.98
N GLU A 168 -14.01 0.54 3.55
CA GLU A 168 -13.90 -0.22 4.79
C GLU A 168 -12.91 -1.39 4.68
N HIS A 169 -12.91 -2.06 3.54
CA HIS A 169 -11.98 -3.13 3.24
C HIS A 169 -10.57 -2.56 2.98
N LEU A 170 -10.46 -1.41 2.30
CA LEU A 170 -9.17 -0.73 2.07
C LEU A 170 -8.48 -0.39 3.40
N LEU A 171 -9.21 0.16 4.37
CA LEU A 171 -8.67 0.46 5.69
C LEU A 171 -8.25 -0.81 6.44
N ALA A 172 -9.08 -1.86 6.41
CA ALA A 172 -8.72 -3.16 7.00
C ALA A 172 -7.47 -3.76 6.31
N GLY A 173 -7.35 -3.60 5.00
CA GLY A 173 -6.20 -4.02 4.20
C GLY A 173 -4.90 -3.34 4.63
N LEU A 174 -4.94 -2.02 4.86
CA LEU A 174 -3.81 -1.26 5.40
C LEU A 174 -3.36 -1.76 6.78
N LEU A 175 -4.31 -2.10 7.66
CA LEU A 175 -3.97 -2.65 8.99
C LEU A 175 -3.44 -4.09 8.91
N ARG A 176 -3.91 -4.87 7.94
CA ARG A 176 -3.47 -6.26 7.73
C ARG A 176 -2.05 -6.36 7.18
N THR A 177 -1.48 -5.32 6.54
CA THR A 177 -0.11 -5.40 6.01
C THR A 177 0.92 -5.58 7.12
N LYS A 178 0.65 -5.04 8.33
CA LYS A 178 1.57 -5.01 9.49
C LYS A 178 2.94 -4.38 9.20
N GLU A 179 3.05 -3.69 8.07
CA GLU A 179 4.26 -3.05 7.57
C GLU A 179 3.91 -1.88 6.66
N GLY A 180 4.86 -0.97 6.51
CA GLY A 180 4.76 0.22 5.67
C GLY A 180 4.15 1.42 6.42
N MET A 181 4.26 2.59 5.78
CA MET A 181 4.02 3.87 6.45
C MET A 181 2.56 4.06 6.85
N GLY A 182 1.60 3.67 6.00
CA GLY A 182 0.18 3.78 6.35
C GLY A 182 -0.19 2.92 7.57
N PHE A 183 0.38 1.73 7.70
CA PHE A 183 0.24 0.92 8.92
C PHE A 183 0.89 1.60 10.12
N GLN A 184 2.13 2.10 9.97
CA GLN A 184 2.87 2.76 11.05
C GLN A 184 2.16 4.01 11.59
N MET A 185 1.56 4.81 10.70
CA MET A 185 0.78 5.98 11.08
C MET A 185 -0.45 5.58 11.90
N LEU A 186 -1.23 4.60 11.43
CA LEU A 186 -2.38 4.08 12.20
C LEU A 186 -1.95 3.49 13.54
N ALA A 187 -0.87 2.72 13.57
CA ALA A 187 -0.32 2.13 14.78
C ALA A 187 0.18 3.20 15.77
N SER A 188 0.77 4.31 15.29
CA SER A 188 1.18 5.43 16.16
C SER A 188 0.00 6.17 16.80
N LEU A 189 -1.18 6.07 16.18
CA LEU A 189 -2.45 6.58 16.72
C LEU A 189 -3.15 5.55 17.62
N GLY A 190 -2.54 4.38 17.85
CA GLY A 190 -3.14 3.30 18.63
C GLY A 190 -4.31 2.61 17.94
N ILE A 191 -4.45 2.77 16.62
CA ILE A 191 -5.53 2.14 15.84
C ILE A 191 -5.08 0.77 15.37
N ASP A 192 -5.83 -0.25 15.78
CA ASP A 192 -5.66 -1.62 15.32
C ASP A 192 -6.84 -2.11 14.48
N LEU A 193 -6.68 -3.31 13.92
CA LEU A 193 -7.67 -3.94 13.05
C LEU A 193 -8.99 -4.22 13.78
N ASP A 194 -8.94 -4.53 15.07
CA ASP A 194 -10.12 -4.91 15.85
C ASP A 194 -10.96 -3.67 16.18
N ALA A 195 -10.31 -2.55 16.52
CA ALA A 195 -10.96 -1.25 16.69
C ALA A 195 -11.70 -0.82 15.41
N VAL A 196 -11.04 -0.93 14.25
CA VAL A 196 -11.65 -0.60 12.96
C VAL A 196 -12.83 -1.51 12.65
N ARG A 197 -12.69 -2.82 12.84
CA ARG A 197 -13.78 -3.79 12.62
C ARG A 197 -15.00 -3.49 13.50
N ALA A 198 -14.79 -3.15 14.77
CA ALA A 198 -15.88 -2.79 15.69
C ALA A 198 -16.66 -1.55 15.22
N LYS A 199 -15.99 -0.60 14.54
CA LYS A 199 -16.64 0.59 13.95
C LYS A 199 -17.36 0.30 12.63
N MET A 200 -16.93 -0.73 11.91
CA MET A 200 -17.44 -1.08 10.58
C MET A 200 -18.55 -2.14 10.61
N THR A 201 -18.66 -2.92 11.68
CA THR A 201 -19.86 -3.73 11.91
C THR A 201 -21.06 -2.82 12.14
N PRO A 202 -22.16 -2.96 11.37
CA PRO A 202 -23.37 -2.20 11.65
C PRO A 202 -23.81 -2.50 13.09
N LYS A 203 -24.01 -1.44 13.90
CA LYS A 203 -24.71 -1.58 15.18
C LYS A 203 -26.08 -2.16 14.84
N GLN A 204 -26.33 -3.42 15.20
CA GLN A 204 -27.67 -3.99 15.09
C GLN A 204 -28.61 -3.04 15.84
N PRO A 205 -29.73 -2.60 15.24
CA PRO A 205 -30.74 -1.90 16.01
C PRO A 205 -31.16 -2.83 17.15
N ARG A 206 -31.05 -2.37 18.39
CA ARG A 206 -31.78 -3.00 19.48
C ARG A 206 -33.26 -2.83 19.14
N ILE A 207 -33.87 -3.90 18.65
CA ILE A 207 -35.31 -3.98 18.49
C ILE A 207 -35.84 -3.99 19.93
N CYS A 208 -36.41 -2.85 20.34
CA CYS A 208 -37.17 -2.73 21.58
C CYS A 208 -38.54 -3.38 21.40
#